data_AF-A0A931SWU8-F1
#
_entry.id   AF-A0A931SWU8-F1
#
_cell.length_a   1.000
_cell.length_b   1.000
_cell.length_c   1.000
_cell.angle_alpha   90.00
_cell.angle_beta   90.00
_cell.angle_gamma   90.00
#
_symmetry.space_group_name_H-M   'P 1'
#
loop_
_entity.id
_entity.type
_entity.pdbx_description
1 polymer ?
#
loop_
_entity_poly.entity_id
_entity_poly.type
_entity_poly.pdbx_seq_one_letter_code
_entity_poly.pdbx_strand_id
1 'polypeptide(L)'
;MEELISYLQRIGVLKSPYLIRAFRAIDRADFVPRPLQSRAYEDDALPIGHGQTISQPYTVAFMLELLDPRPGETMLDVGAGSGWQTALLAHVAAQDNHRGRIYALERVPELCELARKHLAAYENLKEHISLFCRNAEHLPKTLPGAFHKIICAAELKSVPQDWQERLCVGGVLVFPQEGNICRWEKKKNGSFKKEAYPGFAFVPFITGRTESVLNPSTTMQSFSWPSARFLRVTRILGYRILLPVFFFALLSFYALAAPPGAFPSGTIVRIESGETLAKIATRLKEKQIIRSPRFFQLLARLLQNDTMLQAGDYFFEKPLSVISILNRLRGEDASPHVRLTVIEGYTLYDIAELFEELGFFEKTEFFSVTGTPASFTAQKNMQSEAVDFAPISALVAERPEGATLEGYLFPDTYFFSPNARPEDIVGVMIKNFDKQIDNDLRTEIAESGRSFFEVLTMASLLEKEAVTFRDRQIVAGILWKRLDAGMPLQVDASLSYVHDRASLQLTKDDLESDSPYNTYRNKGLPFGPIANPGIGALRAAVRLIRTPYWFYLSDRQGNMHYATDFEEHKQNKFRYLR
;
A
#
# COMPACT_ATOMS: atom_id res chain seq x y z
N MET A 1 -16.08 4.14 11.99
CA MET A 1 -15.10 4.69 12.96
C MET A 1 -14.61 3.66 13.97
N GLU A 2 -15.44 3.13 14.88
CA GLU A 2 -14.97 2.20 15.94
C GLU A 2 -14.38 0.89 15.38
N GLU A 3 -14.91 0.37 14.28
CA GLU A 3 -14.32 -0.80 13.58
C GLU A 3 -12.91 -0.51 13.09
N LEU A 4 -12.68 0.65 12.47
CA LEU A 4 -11.36 1.10 12.03
C LEU A 4 -10.39 1.23 13.22
N ILE A 5 -10.83 1.86 14.32
CA ILE A 5 -10.01 2.01 15.52
C ILE A 5 -9.65 0.64 16.09
N SER A 6 -10.63 -0.25 16.21
CA SER A 6 -10.44 -1.62 16.68
C SER A 6 -9.48 -2.40 15.78
N TYR A 7 -9.59 -2.25 14.46
CA TYR A 7 -8.67 -2.82 13.49
C TYR A 7 -7.23 -2.31 13.69
N LEU A 8 -7.03 -0.99 13.80
CA LEU A 8 -5.72 -0.37 14.02
C LEU A 8 -5.10 -0.79 15.36
N GLN A 9 -5.91 -0.94 16.41
CA GLN A 9 -5.46 -1.49 17.69
C GLN A 9 -5.07 -2.97 17.58
N ARG A 10 -5.87 -3.76 16.85
CA ARG A 10 -5.67 -5.21 16.68
C ARG A 10 -4.38 -5.53 15.93
N ILE A 11 -4.09 -4.82 14.84
CA ILE A 11 -2.82 -4.98 14.11
C ILE A 11 -1.64 -4.32 14.85
N GLY A 12 -1.88 -3.75 16.02
CA GLY A 12 -0.85 -3.17 16.86
C GLY A 12 -0.21 -1.92 16.27
N VAL A 13 -0.92 -1.14 15.45
CA VAL A 13 -0.42 0.15 14.98
C VAL A 13 -0.89 1.31 15.85
N LEU A 14 -2.08 1.22 16.46
CA LEU A 14 -2.62 2.25 17.37
C LEU A 14 -2.64 1.70 18.80
N LYS A 15 -1.86 2.30 19.71
CA LYS A 15 -1.61 1.76 21.06
C LYS A 15 -1.78 2.81 22.14
N SER A 16 -1.36 4.04 21.88
CA SER A 16 -1.34 5.11 22.85
C SER A 16 -2.76 5.50 23.27
N PRO A 17 -3.07 5.54 24.58
CA PRO A 17 -4.41 5.93 25.04
C PRO A 17 -4.77 7.37 24.62
N TYR A 18 -3.78 8.26 24.48
CA TYR A 18 -3.98 9.62 24.00
C TYR A 18 -4.44 9.66 22.54
N LEU A 19 -3.81 8.83 21.69
CA LEU A 19 -4.13 8.73 20.27
C LEU A 19 -5.45 7.99 20.05
N ILE A 20 -5.72 6.92 20.80
CA ILE A 20 -7.01 6.22 20.74
C ILE A 20 -8.16 7.18 21.05
N ARG A 21 -8.02 8.03 22.09
CA ARG A 21 -9.03 9.06 22.39
C ARG A 21 -9.15 10.11 21.28
N ALA A 22 -8.05 10.50 20.64
CA ALA A 22 -8.09 11.43 19.52
C ALA A 22 -8.79 10.84 18.29
N PHE A 23 -8.49 9.60 17.92
CA PHE A 23 -9.14 8.92 16.80
C PHE A 23 -10.65 8.72 17.01
N ARG A 24 -11.11 8.56 18.27
CA ARG A 24 -12.54 8.51 18.60
C ARG A 24 -13.22 9.88 18.55
N ALA A 25 -12.50 10.94 18.90
CA ALA A 25 -13.05 12.28 19.01
C ALA A 25 -13.06 13.04 17.68
N ILE A 26 -12.16 12.70 16.76
CA ILE A 26 -11.97 13.41 15.49
C ILE A 26 -12.37 12.49 14.35
N ASP A 27 -13.57 12.70 13.81
CA ASP A 27 -14.10 11.89 12.74
C ASP A 27 -13.39 12.22 11.42
N ARG A 28 -12.70 11.23 10.86
CA ARG A 28 -12.03 11.34 9.56
C ARG A 28 -12.98 11.74 8.44
N ALA A 29 -14.24 11.32 8.48
CA ALA A 29 -15.23 11.63 7.45
C ALA A 29 -15.46 13.15 7.27
N ASP A 30 -15.26 13.94 8.33
CA ASP A 30 -15.35 15.41 8.28
C ASP A 30 -14.26 16.06 7.44
N PHE A 31 -13.16 15.36 7.22
CA PHE A 31 -11.97 15.84 6.50
C PHE A 31 -11.84 15.26 5.09
N VAL A 32 -12.82 14.45 4.68
CA VAL A 32 -12.86 13.78 3.37
C VAL A 32 -13.89 14.49 2.48
N PRO A 33 -13.60 14.71 1.17
CA PRO A 33 -14.57 15.27 0.25
C PRO A 33 -15.87 14.46 0.22
N ARG A 34 -17.03 15.14 0.14
CA ARG A 34 -18.37 14.52 0.19
C ARG A 34 -18.53 13.23 -0.65
N PRO A 35 -18.08 13.15 -1.90
CA PRO A 35 -18.24 11.93 -2.71
C PRO A 35 -17.50 10.70 -2.17
N LEU A 36 -16.53 10.90 -1.27
CA LEU A 36 -15.66 9.87 -0.73
C LEU A 36 -15.89 9.60 0.76
N GLN A 37 -16.87 10.25 1.38
CA GLN A 37 -17.12 10.11 2.82
C GLN A 37 -17.49 8.69 3.25
N SER A 38 -18.18 7.92 2.39
CA SER A 38 -18.48 6.50 2.66
C SER A 38 -17.21 5.66 2.79
N ARG A 39 -16.14 6.05 2.10
CA ARG A 39 -14.82 5.41 2.12
C ARG A 39 -13.91 5.94 3.22
N ALA A 40 -14.36 6.92 4.01
CA ALA A 40 -13.51 7.61 4.99
C ALA A 40 -12.91 6.67 6.04
N TYR A 41 -13.53 5.52 6.30
CA TYR A 41 -13.08 4.56 7.30
C TYR A 41 -12.34 3.35 6.71
N GLU A 42 -12.21 3.28 5.38
CA GLU A 42 -11.33 2.32 4.73
C GLU A 42 -9.87 2.66 5.07
N ASP A 43 -9.01 1.65 5.18
CA ASP A 43 -7.58 1.86 5.40
C ASP A 43 -6.84 2.28 4.12
N ASP A 44 -7.35 3.31 3.44
CA ASP A 44 -6.87 3.78 2.14
C ASP A 44 -6.65 5.29 2.11
N ALA A 45 -5.72 5.75 1.25
CA ALA A 45 -5.48 7.15 1.01
C ALA A 45 -6.54 7.70 0.04
N LEU A 46 -7.15 8.83 0.37
CA LEU A 46 -8.22 9.41 -0.45
C LEU A 46 -7.78 10.75 -1.06
N PRO A 47 -8.13 11.04 -2.32
CA PRO A 47 -7.79 12.33 -2.93
C PRO A 47 -8.55 13.48 -2.27
N ILE A 48 -7.84 14.58 -1.98
CA ILE A 48 -8.40 15.81 -1.41
C ILE A 48 -8.32 17.01 -2.37
N GLY A 49 -7.91 16.74 -3.61
CA GLY A 49 -7.69 17.75 -4.66
C GLY A 49 -6.23 18.19 -4.79
N HIS A 50 -5.93 18.95 -5.84
CA HIS A 50 -4.59 19.53 -6.10
C HIS A 50 -3.44 18.51 -6.12
N GLY A 51 -3.71 17.28 -6.55
CA GLY A 51 -2.74 16.18 -6.56
C GLY A 51 -2.30 15.71 -5.17
N GLN A 52 -3.05 16.08 -4.12
CA GLN A 52 -2.79 15.67 -2.74
C GLN A 52 -3.82 14.64 -2.27
N THR A 53 -3.45 13.89 -1.23
CA THR A 53 -4.28 12.87 -0.60
C THR A 53 -4.33 13.07 0.91
N ILE A 54 -5.47 12.77 1.54
CA ILE A 54 -5.49 12.44 2.97
C ILE A 54 -4.94 11.02 3.12
N SER A 55 -3.83 10.87 3.84
CA SER A 55 -3.14 9.59 4.01
C SER A 55 -4.06 8.54 4.63
N GLN A 56 -3.85 7.25 4.34
CA GLN A 56 -4.60 6.16 4.96
C GLN A 56 -4.48 6.18 6.50
N PRO A 57 -5.53 5.74 7.24
CA PRO A 57 -5.55 5.71 8.69
C PRO A 57 -4.35 5.00 9.34
N TYR A 58 -3.91 3.86 8.80
CA TYR A 58 -2.74 3.14 9.29
C TYR A 58 -1.49 4.01 9.30
N THR A 59 -1.21 4.68 8.18
CA THR A 59 -0.03 5.54 8.03
C THR A 59 -0.06 6.69 9.03
N VAL A 60 -1.22 7.33 9.21
CA VAL A 60 -1.38 8.41 10.20
C VAL A 60 -1.19 7.88 11.63
N ALA A 61 -1.82 6.75 11.97
CA ALA A 61 -1.64 6.13 13.29
C ALA A 61 -0.17 5.77 13.54
N PHE A 62 0.50 5.16 12.57
CA PHE A 62 1.90 4.75 12.64
C PHE A 62 2.83 5.95 12.88
N MET A 63 2.68 7.03 12.09
CA MET A 63 3.48 8.23 12.25
C MET A 63 3.24 8.91 13.60
N LEU A 64 1.99 8.96 14.06
CA LEU A 64 1.64 9.58 15.34
C LEU A 64 2.16 8.76 16.53
N GLU A 65 2.14 7.42 16.48
CA GLU A 65 2.75 6.59 17.52
C GLU A 65 4.28 6.78 17.57
N LEU A 66 4.95 6.88 16.41
CA LEU A 66 6.39 7.18 16.37
C LEU A 66 6.72 8.57 16.93
N LEU A 67 5.82 9.53 16.70
CA LEU A 67 5.93 10.90 17.20
C LEU A 67 5.75 10.92 18.73
N ASP A 68 4.88 10.06 19.27
CA ASP A 68 4.49 9.97 20.68
C ASP A 68 4.07 11.34 21.26
N PRO A 69 2.99 11.96 20.72
CA PRO A 69 2.51 13.25 21.19
C PRO A 69 1.91 13.15 22.59
N ARG A 70 2.17 14.15 23.43
CA ARG A 70 1.67 14.24 24.80
C ARG A 70 0.82 15.49 25.04
N PRO A 71 -0.11 15.46 26.01
CA PRO A 71 -0.82 16.67 26.44
C PRO A 71 0.12 17.81 26.81
N GLY A 72 -0.24 19.04 26.43
CA GLY A 72 0.53 20.24 26.75
C GLY A 72 1.73 20.52 25.83
N GLU A 73 2.11 19.60 24.95
CA GLU A 73 3.22 19.82 24.05
C GLU A 73 2.89 20.85 22.95
N THR A 74 3.92 21.60 22.56
CA THR A 74 3.91 22.47 21.37
C THR A 74 4.51 21.71 20.19
N MET A 75 3.74 21.60 19.10
CA MET A 75 4.08 20.75 17.96
C MET A 75 3.93 21.49 16.63
N LEU A 76 4.67 21.04 15.62
CA LEU A 76 4.63 21.53 14.26
C LEU A 76 4.10 20.44 13.32
N ASP A 77 3.10 20.77 12.51
CA ASP A 77 2.51 19.91 11.48
C ASP A 77 2.78 20.52 10.09
N VAL A 78 3.56 19.83 9.26
CA VAL A 78 3.95 20.31 7.93
C VAL A 78 3.25 19.52 6.84
N GLY A 79 2.46 20.21 6.01
CA GLY A 79 1.59 19.60 5.01
C GLY A 79 0.23 19.26 5.62
N ALA A 80 -0.49 20.28 6.12
CA ALA A 80 -1.75 20.07 6.82
C ALA A 80 -2.81 19.38 5.95
N GLY A 81 -2.77 19.55 4.62
CA GLY A 81 -3.66 18.90 3.67
C GLY A 81 -5.13 19.19 3.98
N SER A 82 -5.89 18.17 4.35
CA SER A 82 -7.30 18.33 4.75
C SER A 82 -7.48 18.85 6.18
N GLY A 83 -6.46 18.80 7.03
CA GLY A 83 -6.48 19.19 8.44
C GLY A 83 -6.71 18.04 9.44
N TRP A 84 -6.92 16.80 9.00
CA TRP A 84 -7.26 15.68 9.90
C TRP A 84 -6.14 15.36 10.91
N GLN A 85 -4.88 15.26 10.44
CA GLN A 85 -3.71 15.05 11.30
C GLN A 85 -3.55 16.22 12.29
N THR A 86 -3.73 17.46 11.83
CA THR A 86 -3.69 18.65 12.69
C THR A 86 -4.73 18.56 13.81
N ALA A 87 -5.96 18.14 13.51
CA ALA A 87 -7.02 17.99 14.49
C ALA A 87 -6.72 16.89 15.52
N LEU A 88 -6.20 15.74 15.09
CA LEU A 88 -5.78 14.65 15.97
C LEU A 88 -4.70 15.11 16.97
N LEU A 89 -3.67 15.80 16.46
CA LEU A 89 -2.60 16.36 17.29
C LEU A 89 -3.13 17.41 18.27
N ALA A 90 -4.02 18.29 17.82
CA ALA A 90 -4.62 19.33 18.65
C ALA A 90 -5.47 18.73 19.77
N HIS A 91 -6.22 17.67 19.46
CA HIS A 91 -6.97 16.94 20.47
C HIS A 91 -6.05 16.29 21.50
N VAL A 92 -4.91 15.69 21.10
CA VAL A 92 -3.91 15.18 22.07
C VAL A 92 -3.34 16.32 22.93
N ALA A 93 -2.97 17.43 22.32
CA ALA A 93 -2.36 18.56 23.01
C ALA A 93 -3.30 19.25 24.04
N ALA A 94 -4.61 19.19 23.79
CA ALA A 94 -5.67 19.75 24.63
C ALA A 94 -6.18 18.81 25.74
N GLN A 95 -5.84 17.52 25.67
CA GLN A 95 -6.29 16.54 26.67
C GLN A 95 -5.83 16.90 28.09
N ASP A 96 -6.57 16.38 29.07
CA ASP A 96 -6.31 16.58 30.50
C ASP A 96 -6.18 18.06 30.90
N ASN A 97 -6.95 18.94 30.24
CA ASN A 97 -6.97 20.41 30.43
C ASN A 97 -5.63 21.13 30.19
N HIS A 98 -4.75 20.52 29.40
CA HIS A 98 -3.49 21.16 29.03
C HIS A 98 -3.67 22.19 27.90
N ARG A 99 -2.73 23.13 27.79
CA ARG A 99 -2.76 24.23 26.81
C ARG A 99 -1.74 24.07 25.68
N GLY A 100 -1.48 22.82 25.26
CA GLY A 100 -0.56 22.53 24.16
C GLY A 100 -1.04 23.17 22.85
N ARG A 101 -0.14 23.35 21.88
CA ARG A 101 -0.46 24.06 20.63
C ARG A 101 0.14 23.40 19.41
N ILE A 102 -0.63 23.38 18.33
CA ILE A 102 -0.25 22.87 17.01
C ILE A 102 -0.11 24.04 16.05
N TYR A 103 1.05 24.13 15.44
CA TYR A 103 1.32 25.07 14.36
C TYR A 103 1.32 24.29 13.06
N ALA A 104 0.33 24.53 12.20
CA ALA A 104 0.15 23.79 10.96
C ALA A 104 0.53 24.66 9.76
N LEU A 105 1.27 24.09 8.79
CA LEU A 105 1.65 24.77 7.55
C LEU A 105 1.09 24.01 6.34
N GLU A 106 0.47 24.75 5.42
CA GLU A 106 -0.01 24.22 4.15
C GLU A 106 0.37 25.18 3.02
N ARG A 107 1.01 24.67 1.96
CA ARG A 107 1.51 25.52 0.87
C ARG A 107 0.49 25.77 -0.22
N VAL A 108 -0.48 24.87 -0.41
CA VAL A 108 -1.54 24.99 -1.41
C VAL A 108 -2.65 25.86 -0.82
N PRO A 109 -2.90 27.07 -1.34
CA PRO A 109 -3.88 27.99 -0.75
C PRO A 109 -5.26 27.38 -0.58
N GLU A 110 -5.74 26.63 -1.56
CA GLU A 110 -7.05 25.98 -1.57
C GLU A 110 -7.17 24.89 -0.51
N LEU A 111 -6.11 24.10 -0.29
CA LEU A 111 -6.08 23.11 0.79
C LEU A 111 -5.94 23.77 2.15
N CYS A 112 -5.24 24.91 2.24
CA CYS A 112 -5.18 25.67 3.48
C CYS A 112 -6.57 26.22 3.88
N GLU A 113 -7.35 26.72 2.91
CA GLU A 113 -8.75 27.12 3.15
C GLU A 113 -9.63 25.91 3.53
N LEU A 114 -9.44 24.77 2.84
CA LEU A 114 -10.13 23.52 3.16
C LEU A 114 -9.87 23.07 4.60
N ALA A 115 -8.60 23.01 5.00
CA ALA A 115 -8.20 22.68 6.36
C ALA A 115 -8.77 23.68 7.36
N ARG A 116 -8.72 24.98 7.08
CA ARG A 116 -9.33 26.00 7.96
C ARG A 116 -10.82 25.73 8.17
N LYS A 117 -11.55 25.40 7.10
CA LYS A 117 -12.97 25.10 7.16
C LYS A 117 -13.26 23.85 8.00
N HIS A 118 -12.55 22.75 7.79
CA HIS A 118 -12.75 21.53 8.57
C HIS A 118 -12.41 21.74 10.05
N LEU A 119 -11.28 22.39 10.33
CA LEU A 119 -10.83 22.66 11.70
C LEU A 119 -11.76 23.61 12.45
N ALA A 120 -12.44 24.53 11.75
CA ALA A 120 -13.42 25.42 12.36
C ALA A 120 -14.67 24.69 12.90
N ALA A 121 -14.96 23.48 12.41
CA ALA A 121 -16.06 22.66 12.93
C ALA A 121 -15.77 22.09 14.33
N TYR A 122 -14.51 22.06 14.74
CA TYR A 122 -14.05 21.58 16.05
C TYR A 122 -13.75 22.77 16.97
N GLU A 123 -14.78 23.46 17.44
CA GLU A 123 -14.66 24.73 18.19
C GLU A 123 -13.74 24.61 19.41
N ASN A 124 -13.78 23.49 20.11
CA ASN A 124 -12.96 23.19 21.29
C ASN A 124 -11.46 23.09 20.99
N LEU A 125 -11.06 22.94 19.73
CA LEU A 125 -9.64 22.86 19.33
C LEU A 125 -9.09 24.20 18.81
N LYS A 126 -9.94 25.20 18.59
CA LYS A 126 -9.58 26.46 17.92
C LYS A 126 -8.44 27.19 18.64
N GLU A 127 -8.42 27.18 19.96
CA GLU A 127 -7.36 27.83 20.75
C GLU A 127 -6.01 27.10 20.70
N HIS A 128 -6.03 25.83 20.29
CA HIS A 128 -4.88 24.95 20.21
C HIS A 128 -4.24 24.93 18.82
N ILE A 129 -4.85 25.52 17.79
CA ILE A 129 -4.36 25.43 16.41
C ILE A 129 -4.01 26.81 15.85
N SER A 130 -2.87 26.90 15.18
CA SER A 130 -2.48 28.05 14.37
C SER A 130 -2.07 27.58 12.97
N LEU A 131 -2.94 27.80 11.98
CA LEU A 131 -2.75 27.38 10.59
C LEU A 131 -2.17 28.51 9.73
N PHE A 132 -1.10 28.23 8.97
CA PHE A 132 -0.41 29.16 8.10
C PHE A 132 -0.39 28.67 6.65
N CYS A 133 -0.96 29.44 5.73
CA CYS A 133 -0.94 29.13 4.29
C CYS A 133 0.39 29.56 3.67
N ARG A 134 1.42 28.71 3.71
CA ARG A 134 2.77 28.97 3.18
C ARG A 134 3.63 27.70 3.09
N ASN A 135 4.73 27.82 2.36
CA ASN A 135 5.81 26.83 2.35
C ASN A 135 6.50 26.74 3.72
N ALA A 136 6.90 25.53 4.11
CA ALA A 136 7.63 25.22 5.32
C ALA A 136 9.15 25.05 5.12
N GLU A 137 9.68 25.31 3.92
CA GLU A 137 11.13 25.31 3.63
C GLU A 137 11.90 26.24 4.59
N HIS A 138 11.27 27.34 4.98
CA HIS A 138 11.73 28.21 6.06
C HIS A 138 10.59 28.51 7.02
N LEU A 139 10.77 28.15 8.28
CA LEU A 139 9.81 28.37 9.34
C LEU A 139 9.71 29.88 9.65
N PRO A 140 8.50 30.46 9.60
CA PRO A 140 8.28 31.86 9.93
C PRO A 140 8.87 32.24 11.28
N LYS A 141 9.42 33.45 11.37
CA LYS A 141 9.87 34.03 12.65
C LYS A 141 8.74 34.21 13.67
N THR A 142 7.49 34.21 13.20
CA THR A 142 6.28 34.28 14.04
C THR A 142 5.94 32.96 14.73
N LEU A 143 6.53 31.85 14.29
CA LEU A 143 6.37 30.56 14.98
C LEU A 143 7.22 30.51 16.26
N PRO A 144 6.87 29.63 17.22
CA PRO A 144 7.69 29.39 18.41
C PRO A 144 9.16 29.11 18.08
N GLY A 145 10.03 29.50 19.00
CA GLY A 145 11.46 29.21 18.91
C GLY A 145 11.81 27.74 19.21
N ALA A 146 10.88 26.97 19.79
CA ALA A 146 11.09 25.59 20.17
C ALA A 146 9.82 24.74 20.05
N PHE A 147 9.97 23.52 19.51
CA PHE A 147 8.92 22.51 19.35
C PHE A 147 9.33 21.22 20.05
N HIS A 148 8.39 20.59 20.75
CA HIS A 148 8.59 19.27 21.33
C HIS A 148 8.55 18.20 20.25
N LYS A 149 7.66 18.38 19.27
CA LYS A 149 7.39 17.43 18.19
C LYS A 149 7.28 18.15 16.86
N ILE A 150 7.83 17.56 15.81
CA ILE A 150 7.66 18.02 14.43
C ILE A 150 7.24 16.82 13.58
N ILE A 151 6.18 16.96 12.80
CA ILE A 151 5.73 15.94 11.86
C ILE A 151 5.56 16.55 10.47
N CYS A 152 5.92 15.79 9.43
CA CYS A 152 5.76 16.20 8.04
C CYS A 152 5.03 15.11 7.25
N ALA A 153 3.93 15.48 6.61
CA ALA A 153 3.12 14.58 5.78
C ALA A 153 3.49 14.64 4.28
N ALA A 154 4.73 15.02 3.96
CA ALA A 154 5.27 15.09 2.60
C ALA A 154 6.72 14.60 2.56
N GLU A 155 7.13 13.94 1.47
CA GLU A 155 8.44 13.29 1.37
C GLU A 155 9.58 14.30 1.26
N LEU A 156 10.48 14.28 2.24
CA LEU A 156 11.64 15.16 2.31
C LEU A 156 12.86 14.54 1.62
N LYS A 157 13.57 15.35 0.83
CA LYS A 157 14.94 15.02 0.40
C LYS A 157 15.95 15.17 1.53
N SER A 158 15.71 16.14 2.40
CA SER A 158 16.52 16.43 3.57
C SER A 158 15.71 17.27 4.55
N VAL A 159 15.89 17.03 5.85
CA VAL A 159 15.23 17.84 6.89
C VAL A 159 15.82 19.25 6.93
N PRO A 160 15.02 20.33 6.77
CA PRO A 160 15.49 21.70 6.88
C PRO A 160 16.23 21.99 8.20
N GLN A 161 17.32 22.76 8.13
CA GLN A 161 18.16 23.03 9.29
C GLN A 161 17.41 23.77 10.40
N ASP A 162 16.54 24.71 10.04
CA ASP A 162 15.74 25.47 10.99
C ASP A 162 14.73 24.61 11.76
N TRP A 163 14.23 23.51 11.17
CA TRP A 163 13.39 22.53 11.89
C TRP A 163 14.22 21.81 12.94
N GLN A 164 15.44 21.38 12.57
CA GLN A 164 16.36 20.68 13.48
C GLN A 164 16.79 21.60 14.63
N GLU A 165 17.05 22.87 14.36
CA GLU A 165 17.41 23.87 15.37
C GLU A 165 16.28 24.14 16.35
N ARG A 166 15.04 24.31 15.84
CA ARG A 166 13.85 24.56 16.67
C ARG A 166 13.26 23.31 17.32
N LEU A 167 13.80 22.11 17.10
CA LEU A 167 13.40 20.94 17.86
C LEU A 167 14.07 20.95 19.26
N CYS A 168 13.28 20.75 20.31
CA CYS A 168 13.78 20.62 21.68
C CYS A 168 14.73 19.43 21.83
N VAL A 169 15.65 19.48 22.82
CA VAL A 169 16.37 18.29 23.27
C VAL A 169 15.36 17.28 23.82
N GLY A 170 15.48 16.02 23.41
CA GLY A 170 14.48 14.96 23.66
C GLY A 170 13.28 15.01 22.72
N GLY A 171 13.17 16.07 21.90
CA GLY A 171 12.10 16.21 20.91
C GLY A 171 12.24 15.22 19.76
N VAL A 172 11.11 14.93 19.13
CA VAL A 172 10.98 13.92 18.06
C VAL A 172 10.52 14.56 16.77
N LEU A 173 11.15 14.18 15.66
CA LEU A 173 10.79 14.57 14.31
C LEU A 173 10.41 13.31 13.51
N VAL A 174 9.21 13.28 12.92
CA VAL A 174 8.72 12.16 12.09
C VAL A 174 8.38 12.66 10.69
N PHE A 175 8.89 11.98 9.67
CA PHE A 175 8.76 12.43 8.29
C PHE A 175 9.06 11.30 7.30
N PRO A 176 8.47 11.32 6.10
CA PRO A 176 8.83 10.38 5.06
C PRO A 176 10.07 10.82 4.26
N GLN A 177 10.90 9.84 3.88
CA GLN A 177 12.08 10.02 3.02
C GLN A 177 12.42 8.68 2.33
N GLU A 178 12.55 8.69 1.00
CA GLU A 178 13.09 7.57 0.21
C GLU A 178 12.35 6.25 0.47
N GLY A 179 11.01 6.28 0.46
CA GLY A 179 10.18 5.10 0.70
C GLY A 179 10.06 4.64 2.17
N ASN A 180 10.66 5.40 3.10
CA ASN A 180 10.63 5.13 4.54
C ASN A 180 9.86 6.22 5.29
N ILE A 181 9.31 5.89 6.45
CA ILE A 181 9.03 6.86 7.52
C ILE A 181 10.25 6.88 8.45
N CYS A 182 10.82 8.06 8.64
CA CYS A 182 11.97 8.30 9.49
C CYS A 182 11.52 8.92 10.82
N ARG A 183 12.12 8.45 11.91
CA ARG A 183 11.98 9.00 13.27
C ARG A 183 13.34 9.49 13.76
N TRP A 184 13.46 10.78 14.03
CA TRP A 184 14.68 11.39 14.55
C TRP A 184 14.42 11.95 15.96
N GLU A 185 15.24 11.58 16.93
CA GLU A 185 15.17 12.07 18.29
C GLU A 185 16.42 12.88 18.63
N LYS A 186 16.25 14.14 19.03
CA LYS A 186 17.38 15.04 19.34
C LYS A 186 17.97 14.71 20.70
N LYS A 187 19.26 14.38 20.74
CA LYS A 187 20.01 14.07 21.96
C LYS A 187 20.56 15.34 22.61
N LYS A 188 20.99 15.22 23.87
CA LYS A 188 21.51 16.35 24.68
C LYS A 188 22.70 17.07 24.06
N ASN A 189 23.52 16.34 23.29
CA ASN A 189 24.68 16.88 22.57
C ASN A 189 24.31 17.52 21.21
N GLY A 190 23.03 17.61 20.86
CA GLY A 190 22.55 18.15 19.59
C GLY A 190 22.53 17.16 18.42
N SER A 191 23.09 15.96 18.56
CA SER A 191 23.01 14.92 17.52
C SER A 191 21.64 14.24 17.52
N PHE A 192 21.33 13.49 16.44
CA PHE A 192 20.05 12.78 16.31
C PHE A 192 20.24 11.27 16.40
N LYS A 193 19.40 10.58 17.18
CA LYS A 193 19.17 9.15 17.00
C LYS A 193 18.14 8.98 15.88
N LYS A 194 18.49 8.22 14.85
CA LYS A 194 17.69 8.06 13.63
C LYS A 194 17.22 6.62 13.49
N GLU A 195 15.95 6.46 13.22
CA GLU A 195 15.27 5.18 12.94
C GLU A 195 14.51 5.35 11.62
N ALA A 196 14.45 4.30 10.79
CA ALA A 196 13.76 4.31 9.50
C ALA A 196 12.90 3.06 9.36
N TYR A 197 11.70 3.23 8.83
CA TYR A 197 10.68 2.20 8.69
C TYR A 197 10.22 2.16 7.22
N PRO A 198 10.57 1.12 6.45
CA PRO A 198 10.28 1.06 5.01
C PRO A 198 8.80 0.77 4.73
N GLY A 199 8.39 0.99 3.47
CA GLY A 199 7.08 0.54 2.96
C GLY A 199 6.02 1.64 2.83
N PHE A 200 6.45 2.90 2.70
CA PHE A 200 5.54 4.05 2.64
C PHE A 200 5.83 4.92 1.43
N ALA A 201 4.78 5.53 0.86
CA ALA A 201 4.89 6.49 -0.24
C ALA A 201 4.12 7.76 0.13
N PHE A 202 4.69 8.92 -0.17
CA PHE A 202 4.10 10.22 0.10
C PHE A 202 4.25 11.15 -1.10
N VAL A 203 3.40 12.17 -1.15
CA VAL A 203 3.58 13.29 -2.07
C VAL A 203 4.88 14.02 -1.75
N PRO A 204 5.66 14.49 -2.75
CA PRO A 204 6.95 15.11 -2.50
C PRO A 204 6.81 16.46 -1.79
N PHE A 205 7.72 16.74 -0.87
CA PHE A 205 7.89 18.08 -0.31
C PHE A 205 8.50 19.01 -1.36
N ILE A 206 7.82 20.11 -1.67
CA ILE A 206 8.22 21.04 -2.73
C ILE A 206 8.88 22.28 -2.12
N THR A 207 10.15 22.49 -2.46
CA THR A 207 10.91 23.73 -2.18
C THR A 207 10.65 24.79 -3.25
N GLY A 208 10.66 26.07 -2.89
CA GLY A 208 10.44 27.20 -3.81
C GLY A 208 9.01 27.77 -3.89
N ARG A 209 8.85 28.88 -4.64
CA ARG A 209 7.55 29.53 -4.91
C ARG A 209 6.80 28.81 -6.03
N THR A 210 5.49 28.66 -5.86
CA THR A 210 4.56 28.21 -6.89
C THR A 210 4.55 29.25 -8.02
N GLU A 211 5.11 28.93 -9.19
CA GLU A 211 4.78 29.67 -10.41
C GLU A 211 3.40 29.20 -10.87
N SER A 212 2.41 30.07 -10.71
CA SER A 212 1.09 29.92 -11.30
C SER A 212 1.19 30.11 -12.82
N VAL A 213 0.79 29.09 -13.57
CA VAL A 213 0.59 29.17 -15.02
C VAL A 213 -0.69 29.98 -15.29
N LEU A 214 -0.52 31.15 -15.95
CA LEU A 214 -1.44 31.89 -16.86
C LEU A 214 -1.46 33.43 -16.62
N ASN A 215 -0.69 34.17 -17.43
CA ASN A 215 -1.13 35.08 -18.52
C ASN A 215 -0.16 36.28 -18.71
N PRO A 216 0.05 36.75 -19.96
CA PRO A 216 1.05 37.75 -20.28
C PRO A 216 0.44 39.15 -20.38
N SER A 217 0.85 40.07 -19.51
CA SER A 217 0.64 41.51 -19.75
C SER A 217 1.41 42.37 -18.75
N THR A 218 2.66 42.74 -19.07
CA THR A 218 3.17 44.06 -18.64
C THR A 218 4.36 44.52 -19.49
N THR A 219 4.02 45.35 -20.47
CA THR A 219 4.60 46.67 -20.76
C THR A 219 6.14 46.83 -20.75
N MET A 220 6.65 47.16 -21.95
CA MET A 220 7.95 47.76 -22.22
C MET A 220 8.26 48.93 -21.27
N GLN A 221 9.46 48.92 -20.70
CA GLN A 221 10.16 50.15 -20.31
C GLN A 221 11.54 50.20 -20.96
N SER A 222 11.74 51.29 -21.70
CA SER A 222 12.94 51.65 -22.44
C SER A 222 14.14 51.88 -21.52
N PHE A 223 15.25 51.21 -21.81
CA PHE A 223 16.56 51.51 -21.20
C PHE A 223 17.51 52.02 -22.29
N SER A 224 17.93 53.28 -22.17
CA SER A 224 18.88 53.94 -23.05
C SER A 224 20.33 53.55 -22.71
N TRP A 225 21.15 53.36 -23.74
CA TRP A 225 22.59 53.10 -23.62
C TRP A 225 23.40 54.37 -23.92
N PRO A 226 24.46 54.68 -23.15
CA PRO A 226 25.49 55.58 -23.60
C PRO A 226 26.49 54.85 -24.50
N SER A 227 26.85 55.50 -25.59
CA SER A 227 27.83 55.12 -26.58
C SER A 227 29.25 55.06 -26.02
N ALA A 228 29.96 53.96 -26.30
CA ALA A 228 31.42 53.95 -26.40
C ALA A 228 31.84 53.00 -27.51
N ARG A 229 32.27 53.63 -28.61
CA ARG A 229 32.81 53.04 -29.82
C ARG A 229 34.25 52.56 -29.58
N PHE A 230 34.66 51.58 -30.40
CA PHE A 230 36.03 51.16 -30.72
C PHE A 230 36.77 50.16 -29.81
N LEU A 231 36.42 48.88 -29.99
CA LEU A 231 37.37 47.77 -30.21
C LEU A 231 36.57 46.51 -30.59
N ARG A 232 36.95 45.83 -31.69
CA ARG A 232 36.45 44.53 -32.25
C ARG A 232 35.68 44.69 -33.57
N VAL A 233 36.35 44.46 -34.70
CA VAL A 233 35.66 44.17 -35.97
C VAL A 233 35.88 42.73 -36.46
N THR A 234 36.87 42.00 -35.93
CA THR A 234 37.10 40.58 -36.32
C THR A 234 36.58 39.54 -35.33
N ARG A 235 36.14 39.94 -34.12
CA ARG A 235 35.46 39.03 -33.16
C ARG A 235 33.92 39.11 -33.19
N ILE A 236 33.34 40.25 -33.59
CA ILE A 236 31.87 40.48 -33.57
C ILE A 236 31.15 39.69 -34.67
N LEU A 237 31.80 39.44 -35.81
CA LEU A 237 31.20 38.68 -36.91
C LEU A 237 31.05 37.18 -36.58
N GLY A 238 32.02 36.61 -35.86
CA GLY A 238 31.95 35.25 -35.35
C GLY A 238 30.76 35.04 -34.40
N TYR A 239 30.55 35.95 -33.43
CA TYR A 239 29.41 35.87 -32.52
C TYR A 239 28.05 36.09 -33.21
N ARG A 240 27.98 36.87 -34.29
CA ARG A 240 26.74 37.06 -35.06
C ARG A 240 26.26 35.81 -35.78
N ILE A 241 27.14 34.84 -36.03
CA ILE A 241 26.81 33.56 -36.66
C ILE A 241 26.80 32.43 -35.60
N LEU A 242 27.79 32.39 -34.72
CA LEU A 242 27.92 31.36 -33.68
C LEU A 242 26.81 31.44 -32.63
N LEU A 243 26.34 32.63 -32.26
CA LEU A 243 25.28 32.77 -31.24
C LEU A 243 23.91 32.29 -31.76
N PRO A 244 23.44 32.64 -32.98
CA PRO A 244 22.24 32.04 -33.55
C PRO A 244 22.38 30.53 -33.78
N VAL A 245 23.56 30.06 -34.24
CA VAL A 245 23.81 28.62 -34.42
C VAL A 245 23.76 27.88 -33.07
N PHE A 246 24.36 28.46 -32.04
CA PHE A 246 24.30 27.92 -30.67
C PHE A 246 22.87 27.93 -30.14
N PHE A 247 22.13 29.03 -30.31
CA PHE A 247 20.73 29.12 -29.87
C PHE A 247 19.83 28.16 -30.64
N PHE A 248 20.04 28.01 -31.95
CA PHE A 248 19.34 27.04 -32.78
C PHE A 248 19.67 25.60 -32.38
N ALA A 249 20.95 25.30 -32.11
CA ALA A 249 21.37 23.99 -31.59
C ALA A 249 20.76 23.71 -30.21
N LEU A 250 20.73 24.70 -29.33
CA LEU A 250 20.13 24.62 -28.00
C LEU A 250 18.61 24.40 -28.10
N LEU A 251 17.93 25.17 -28.94
CA LEU A 251 16.49 25.03 -29.18
C LEU A 251 16.15 23.67 -29.81
N SER A 252 16.97 23.20 -30.76
CA SER A 252 16.83 21.88 -31.37
C SER A 252 17.05 20.77 -30.36
N PHE A 253 18.03 20.93 -29.46
CA PHE A 253 18.28 19.99 -28.37
C PHE A 253 17.10 19.93 -27.41
N TYR A 254 16.58 21.07 -26.94
CA TYR A 254 15.39 21.14 -26.09
C TYR A 254 14.17 20.52 -26.77
N ALA A 255 13.96 20.81 -28.05
CA ALA A 255 12.84 20.27 -28.82
C ALA A 255 12.95 18.76 -29.02
N LEU A 256 14.15 18.20 -29.16
CA LEU A 256 14.34 16.76 -29.35
C LEU A 256 14.38 15.98 -28.03
N ALA A 257 14.83 16.62 -26.93
CA ALA A 257 14.88 16.03 -25.59
C ALA A 257 13.51 15.99 -24.89
N ALA A 258 12.60 16.91 -25.25
CA ALA A 258 11.23 16.92 -24.76
C ALA A 258 10.39 15.74 -25.30
N PRO A 259 9.41 15.22 -24.53
CA PRO A 259 8.52 14.16 -24.99
C PRO A 259 7.71 14.60 -26.23
N PRO A 260 7.31 13.67 -27.13
CA PRO A 260 6.31 13.93 -28.17
C PRO A 260 5.02 14.56 -27.61
N GLY A 261 4.37 15.43 -28.39
CA GLY A 261 3.08 16.02 -27.98
C GLY A 261 1.95 15.00 -27.90
N ALA A 262 2.02 13.94 -28.70
CA ALA A 262 1.11 12.80 -28.68
C ALA A 262 1.65 11.63 -27.83
N PHE A 263 2.43 11.92 -26.78
CA PHE A 263 2.96 10.86 -25.92
C PHE A 263 1.81 10.06 -25.31
N PRO A 264 1.75 8.73 -25.52
CA PRO A 264 0.65 7.93 -25.01
C PRO A 264 0.85 7.62 -23.52
N SER A 265 -0.20 7.81 -22.73
CA SER A 265 -0.23 7.36 -21.34
C SER A 265 -0.57 5.87 -21.30
N GLY A 266 0.09 5.11 -20.42
CA GLY A 266 -0.18 3.68 -20.23
C GLY A 266 0.46 2.76 -21.27
N THR A 267 1.50 3.23 -21.97
CA THR A 267 2.15 2.43 -23.03
C THR A 267 3.31 1.61 -22.48
N ILE A 268 3.38 0.34 -22.91
CA ILE A 268 4.43 -0.60 -22.56
C ILE A 268 5.41 -0.74 -23.72
N VAL A 269 6.71 -0.72 -23.40
CA VAL A 269 7.78 -1.04 -24.34
C VAL A 269 8.64 -2.15 -23.75
N ARG A 270 8.57 -3.33 -24.37
CA ARG A 270 9.42 -4.48 -24.07
C ARG A 270 10.80 -4.29 -24.68
N ILE A 271 11.85 -4.63 -23.96
CA ILE A 271 13.23 -4.70 -24.44
C ILE A 271 13.76 -6.13 -24.20
N GLU A 272 14.15 -6.79 -25.28
CA GLU A 272 14.66 -8.16 -25.22
C GLU A 272 16.15 -8.20 -24.85
N SER A 273 16.57 -9.30 -24.22
CA SER A 273 18.00 -9.50 -23.91
C SER A 273 18.83 -9.57 -25.19
N GLY A 274 19.94 -8.82 -25.23
CA GLY A 274 20.80 -8.72 -26.41
C GLY A 274 20.25 -7.82 -27.53
N GLU A 275 19.17 -7.10 -27.29
CA GLU A 275 18.61 -6.19 -28.29
C GLU A 275 19.49 -4.94 -28.51
N THR A 276 19.74 -4.60 -29.78
CA THR A 276 20.57 -3.43 -30.12
C THR A 276 19.86 -2.11 -29.79
N LEU A 277 20.63 -1.10 -29.36
CA LEU A 277 20.15 0.28 -29.13
C LEU A 277 19.33 0.86 -30.31
N ALA A 278 19.67 0.50 -31.55
CA ALA A 278 18.96 0.95 -32.74
C ALA A 278 17.52 0.40 -32.81
N LYS A 279 17.33 -0.89 -32.50
CA LYS A 279 15.99 -1.52 -32.47
C LYS A 279 15.13 -0.94 -31.35
N ILE A 280 15.71 -0.77 -30.16
CA ILE A 280 15.05 -0.13 -29.01
C ILE A 280 14.57 1.28 -29.39
N ALA A 281 15.44 2.10 -30.00
CA ALA A 281 15.10 3.45 -30.42
C ALA A 281 13.99 3.50 -31.47
N THR A 282 13.97 2.56 -32.42
CA THR A 282 12.90 2.45 -33.41
C THR A 282 11.57 2.10 -32.75
N ARG A 283 11.54 1.09 -31.87
CA ARG A 283 10.33 0.69 -31.13
C ARG A 283 9.78 1.82 -30.27
N LEU A 284 10.63 2.54 -29.55
CA LEU A 284 10.23 3.71 -28.76
C LEU A 284 9.60 4.81 -29.63
N LYS A 285 10.07 4.98 -30.87
CA LYS A 285 9.50 5.95 -31.80
C LYS A 285 8.16 5.50 -32.36
N GLU A 286 8.03 4.22 -32.73
CA GLU A 286 6.78 3.63 -33.21
C GLU A 286 5.67 3.75 -32.16
N LYS A 287 6.03 3.51 -30.89
CA LYS A 287 5.16 3.69 -29.73
C LYS A 287 4.98 5.15 -29.30
N GLN A 288 5.49 6.12 -30.06
CA GLN A 288 5.38 7.57 -29.78
C GLN A 288 5.94 8.00 -28.41
N ILE A 289 6.88 7.24 -27.85
CA ILE A 289 7.57 7.53 -26.58
C ILE A 289 8.71 8.53 -26.79
N ILE A 290 9.37 8.50 -27.95
CA ILE A 290 10.44 9.46 -28.32
C ILE A 290 10.17 10.17 -29.64
N ARG A 291 10.76 11.36 -29.83
CA ARG A 291 10.64 12.14 -31.08
C ARG A 291 11.54 11.64 -32.20
N SER A 292 12.77 11.22 -31.89
CA SER A 292 13.78 10.87 -32.88
C SER A 292 14.64 9.68 -32.42
N PRO A 293 14.63 8.54 -33.14
CA PRO A 293 15.50 7.40 -32.86
C PRO A 293 16.99 7.78 -32.90
N ARG A 294 17.39 8.62 -33.86
CA ARG A 294 18.79 9.05 -34.03
C ARG A 294 19.26 9.90 -32.86
N PHE A 295 18.42 10.79 -32.36
CA PHE A 295 18.75 11.63 -31.21
C PHE A 295 18.87 10.80 -29.92
N PHE A 296 17.94 9.86 -29.72
CA PHE A 296 18.01 8.90 -28.61
C PHE A 296 19.31 8.08 -28.64
N GLN A 297 19.67 7.55 -29.82
CA GLN A 297 20.93 6.82 -30.00
C GLN A 297 22.17 7.68 -29.75
N LEU A 298 22.18 8.92 -30.25
CA LEU A 298 23.28 9.86 -30.04
C LEU A 298 23.46 10.17 -28.56
N LEU A 299 22.36 10.48 -27.87
CA LEU A 299 22.39 10.80 -26.45
C LEU A 299 22.81 9.60 -25.60
N ALA A 300 22.33 8.40 -25.95
CA ALA A 300 22.75 7.17 -25.31
C ALA A 300 24.26 6.95 -25.43
N ARG A 301 24.86 7.13 -26.62
CA ARG A 301 26.31 6.99 -26.81
C ARG A 301 27.13 8.08 -26.11
N LEU A 302 26.68 9.33 -26.18
CA LEU A 302 27.39 10.48 -25.58
C LEU A 302 27.45 10.39 -24.05
N LEU A 303 26.41 9.86 -23.43
CA LEU A 303 26.35 9.67 -21.98
C LEU A 303 27.06 8.38 -21.51
N GLN A 304 27.69 7.61 -22.43
CA GLN A 304 28.19 6.25 -22.18
C GLN A 304 27.08 5.29 -21.67
N ASN A 305 25.86 5.50 -22.16
CA ASN A 305 24.64 4.78 -21.79
C ASN A 305 24.28 3.63 -22.76
N ASP A 306 25.14 3.28 -23.73
CA ASP A 306 24.87 2.27 -24.75
C ASP A 306 25.19 0.83 -24.30
N THR A 307 25.88 0.64 -23.17
CA THR A 307 26.32 -0.66 -22.64
C THR A 307 25.56 -1.16 -21.39
N MET A 308 24.60 -0.37 -20.87
CA MET A 308 23.92 -0.64 -19.59
C MET A 308 22.39 -0.56 -19.67
N LEU A 309 21.79 -0.70 -20.86
CA LEU A 309 20.34 -0.80 -20.97
C LEU A 309 19.88 -2.19 -20.54
N GLN A 310 19.01 -2.26 -19.55
CA GLN A 310 18.51 -3.50 -19.00
C GLN A 310 17.40 -4.07 -19.91
N ALA A 311 17.36 -5.39 -20.03
CA ALA A 311 16.22 -6.07 -20.63
C ALA A 311 15.06 -6.05 -19.64
N GLY A 312 13.84 -5.90 -20.15
CA GLY A 312 12.64 -5.82 -19.32
C GLY A 312 11.49 -5.11 -20.02
N ASP A 313 10.35 -5.08 -19.33
CA ASP A 313 9.17 -4.35 -19.76
C ASP A 313 9.12 -2.99 -19.06
N TYR A 314 8.97 -1.93 -19.85
CA TYR A 314 8.95 -0.57 -19.34
C TYR A 314 7.59 0.06 -19.57
N PHE A 315 6.89 0.36 -18.49
CA PHE A 315 5.64 1.11 -18.49
C PHE A 315 5.92 2.63 -18.50
N PHE A 316 5.16 3.35 -19.32
CA PHE A 316 5.21 4.80 -19.44
C PHE A 316 3.84 5.40 -19.11
N GLU A 317 3.68 5.81 -17.85
CA GLU A 317 2.47 6.37 -17.25
C GLU A 317 2.24 7.84 -17.60
N LYS A 318 3.30 8.55 -17.98
CA LYS A 318 3.27 9.99 -18.27
C LYS A 318 4.38 10.36 -19.27
N PRO A 319 4.29 11.52 -19.92
CA PRO A 319 5.33 12.00 -20.83
C PRO A 319 6.67 12.15 -20.10
N LEU A 320 7.69 11.41 -20.56
CA LEU A 320 9.04 11.45 -20.02
C LEU A 320 10.02 12.09 -21.01
N SER A 321 11.00 12.83 -20.50
CA SER A 321 12.10 13.32 -21.33
C SER A 321 12.96 12.16 -21.84
N VAL A 322 13.67 12.36 -22.94
CA VAL A 322 14.60 11.36 -23.51
C VAL A 322 15.64 10.91 -22.47
N ILE A 323 16.08 11.81 -21.59
CA ILE A 323 17.03 11.49 -20.50
C ILE A 323 16.37 10.61 -19.45
N SER A 324 15.15 10.95 -19.01
CA SER A 324 14.39 10.15 -18.05
C SER A 324 14.11 8.74 -18.58
N ILE A 325 13.79 8.62 -19.87
CA ILE A 325 13.63 7.32 -20.54
C ILE A 325 14.94 6.54 -20.50
N LEU A 326 16.08 7.16 -20.87
CA LEU A 326 17.38 6.49 -20.79
C LEU A 326 17.73 6.02 -19.37
N ASN A 327 17.48 6.82 -18.34
CA ASN A 327 17.74 6.45 -16.95
C ASN A 327 16.81 5.31 -16.49
N ARG A 328 15.54 5.33 -16.89
CA ARG A 328 14.59 4.24 -16.64
C ARG A 328 15.05 2.93 -17.27
N LEU A 329 15.49 2.98 -18.53
CA LEU A 329 16.05 1.80 -19.22
C LEU A 329 17.39 1.31 -18.64
N ARG A 330 18.08 2.13 -17.84
CA ARG A 330 19.28 1.72 -17.07
C ARG A 330 18.95 1.05 -15.73
N GLY A 331 17.68 1.05 -15.32
CA GLY A 331 17.25 0.62 -13.99
C GLY A 331 17.49 1.66 -12.89
N GLU A 332 17.78 2.91 -13.24
CA GLU A 332 17.98 4.01 -12.27
C GLU A 332 16.66 4.71 -11.88
N ASP A 333 15.63 4.57 -12.70
CA ASP A 333 14.27 5.00 -12.42
C ASP A 333 13.38 3.75 -12.47
N ALA A 334 12.78 3.36 -11.34
CA ALA A 334 11.95 2.17 -11.28
C ALA A 334 10.70 2.37 -12.15
N SER A 335 10.37 1.38 -12.99
CA SER A 335 9.02 1.33 -13.57
C SER A 335 7.99 1.36 -12.43
N PRO A 336 6.91 2.13 -12.56
CA PRO A 336 5.94 2.24 -11.48
C PRO A 336 5.35 0.84 -11.22
N HIS A 337 5.46 0.38 -9.98
CA HIS A 337 4.80 -0.84 -9.54
C HIS A 337 3.42 -0.47 -9.00
N VAL A 338 2.41 -1.28 -9.30
CA VAL A 338 1.12 -1.24 -8.61
C VAL A 338 1.30 -1.95 -7.28
N ARG A 339 1.02 -1.25 -6.20
CA ARG A 339 0.94 -1.83 -4.86
C ARG A 339 -0.40 -2.53 -4.71
N LEU A 340 -0.38 -3.80 -4.36
CA LEU A 340 -1.55 -4.64 -4.18
C LEU A 340 -1.48 -5.35 -2.83
N THR A 341 -2.55 -5.33 -2.05
CA THR A 341 -2.60 -5.99 -0.74
C THR A 341 -3.61 -7.13 -0.79
N VAL A 342 -3.15 -8.36 -0.57
CA VAL A 342 -4.01 -9.54 -0.35
C VAL A 342 -4.12 -9.74 1.15
N ILE A 343 -5.34 -9.69 1.69
CA ILE A 343 -5.58 -9.88 3.12
C ILE A 343 -5.88 -11.35 3.45
N GLU A 344 -5.65 -11.71 4.71
CA GLU A 344 -5.91 -13.06 5.21
C GLU A 344 -7.37 -13.44 4.97
N GLY A 345 -7.59 -14.67 4.50
CA GLY A 345 -8.91 -15.18 4.17
C GLY A 345 -9.41 -14.85 2.77
N TYR A 346 -8.66 -14.11 1.93
CA TYR A 346 -9.01 -13.97 0.51
C TYR A 346 -8.96 -15.31 -0.21
N THR A 347 -9.92 -15.55 -1.08
CA THR A 347 -9.99 -16.70 -1.99
C THR A 347 -9.30 -16.37 -3.32
N LEU A 348 -9.10 -17.38 -4.18
CA LEU A 348 -8.67 -17.14 -5.56
C LEU A 348 -9.63 -16.22 -6.30
N TYR A 349 -10.93 -16.29 -6.01
CA TYR A 349 -11.92 -15.41 -6.60
C TYR A 349 -11.69 -13.95 -6.19
N ASP A 350 -11.50 -13.69 -4.88
CA ASP A 350 -11.23 -12.33 -4.37
C ASP A 350 -9.93 -11.76 -4.94
N ILE A 351 -8.89 -12.58 -5.08
CA ILE A 351 -7.61 -12.17 -5.66
C ILE A 351 -7.79 -11.87 -7.15
N ALA A 352 -8.50 -12.71 -7.90
CA ALA A 352 -8.77 -12.51 -9.31
C ALA A 352 -9.58 -11.23 -9.55
N GLU A 353 -10.58 -10.95 -8.70
CA GLU A 353 -11.35 -9.71 -8.72
C GLU A 353 -10.47 -8.48 -8.48
N LEU A 354 -9.60 -8.53 -7.48
CA LEU A 354 -8.68 -7.44 -7.18
C LEU A 354 -7.76 -7.11 -8.37
N PHE A 355 -7.24 -8.12 -9.08
CA PHE A 355 -6.40 -7.89 -10.26
C PHE A 355 -7.20 -7.41 -11.49
N GLU A 356 -8.42 -7.91 -11.67
CA GLU A 356 -9.32 -7.50 -12.76
C GLU A 356 -9.76 -6.05 -12.60
N GLU A 357 -10.14 -5.63 -11.38
CA GLU A 357 -10.50 -4.24 -11.06
C GLU A 357 -9.36 -3.25 -11.30
N LEU A 358 -8.12 -3.69 -11.08
CA LEU A 358 -6.91 -2.92 -11.35
C LEU A 358 -6.47 -2.96 -12.82
N GLY A 359 -7.18 -3.72 -13.67
CA GLY A 359 -6.96 -3.79 -15.11
C GLY A 359 -5.73 -4.62 -15.52
N PHE A 360 -5.31 -5.59 -14.70
CA PHE A 360 -4.18 -6.47 -15.02
C PHE A 360 -4.56 -7.55 -16.04
N PHE A 361 -5.63 -8.29 -15.78
CA PHE A 361 -6.14 -9.39 -16.61
C PHE A 361 -7.58 -9.76 -16.20
N GLU A 362 -8.27 -10.53 -17.03
CA GLU A 362 -9.59 -11.08 -16.70
C GLU A 362 -9.47 -12.22 -15.67
N LYS A 363 -10.50 -12.41 -14.83
CA LYS A 363 -10.54 -13.50 -13.83
C LYS A 363 -10.28 -14.88 -14.43
N THR A 364 -10.79 -15.12 -15.64
CA THR A 364 -10.63 -16.38 -16.38
C THR A 364 -9.17 -16.68 -16.74
N GLU A 365 -8.37 -15.67 -17.04
CA GLU A 365 -6.93 -15.78 -17.28
C GLU A 365 -6.19 -16.16 -16.00
N PHE A 366 -6.62 -15.65 -14.85
CA PHE A 366 -6.05 -16.05 -13.56
C PHE A 366 -6.41 -17.49 -13.20
N PHE A 367 -7.65 -17.91 -13.46
CA PHE A 367 -8.12 -19.26 -13.18
C PHE A 367 -7.54 -20.33 -14.11
N SER A 368 -7.10 -19.97 -15.33
CA SER A 368 -6.40 -20.93 -16.19
C SER A 368 -5.06 -21.36 -15.58
N VAL A 369 -4.44 -20.48 -14.80
CA VAL A 369 -3.15 -20.72 -14.12
C VAL A 369 -3.32 -21.29 -12.72
N THR A 370 -4.32 -20.81 -11.98
CA THR A 370 -4.53 -21.20 -10.57
C THR A 370 -5.49 -22.37 -10.37
N GLY A 371 -6.22 -22.74 -11.42
CA GLY A 371 -7.38 -23.63 -11.33
C GLY A 371 -8.65 -22.86 -10.91
N THR A 372 -9.80 -23.35 -11.34
CA THR A 372 -11.09 -22.68 -11.12
C THR A 372 -11.59 -22.92 -9.68
N PRO A 373 -11.79 -21.86 -8.87
CA PRO A 373 -12.31 -22.01 -7.51
C PRO A 373 -13.74 -22.58 -7.50
N ALA A 374 -14.12 -23.30 -6.45
CA ALA A 374 -15.42 -23.97 -6.38
C ALA A 374 -16.61 -22.99 -6.38
N SER A 375 -16.38 -21.74 -5.94
CA SER A 375 -17.35 -20.63 -6.00
C SER A 375 -17.72 -20.23 -7.43
N PHE A 376 -16.84 -20.47 -8.41
CA PHE A 376 -17.03 -19.97 -9.77
C PHE A 376 -17.86 -20.96 -10.61
N THR A 377 -19.13 -20.62 -10.83
CA THR A 377 -20.10 -21.48 -11.52
C THR A 377 -20.20 -21.25 -13.03
N ALA A 378 -19.67 -20.13 -13.55
CA ALA A 378 -19.93 -19.68 -14.92
C ALA A 378 -19.28 -20.57 -16.00
N GLN A 379 -18.17 -21.27 -15.70
CA GLN A 379 -17.46 -22.13 -16.67
C GLN A 379 -16.69 -23.29 -15.99
N LYS A 380 -17.39 -24.34 -15.53
CA LYS A 380 -16.79 -25.55 -14.91
C LYS A 380 -15.88 -26.39 -15.83
N ASN A 381 -15.76 -26.06 -17.12
CA ASN A 381 -15.05 -26.85 -18.13
C ASN A 381 -13.82 -26.13 -18.73
N MET A 382 -13.31 -25.09 -18.08
CA MET A 382 -12.13 -24.39 -18.57
C MET A 382 -10.89 -25.27 -18.35
N GLN A 383 -10.18 -25.63 -19.42
CA GLN A 383 -8.91 -26.33 -19.31
C GLN A 383 -7.89 -25.36 -18.71
N SER A 384 -7.42 -25.67 -17.49
CA SER A 384 -6.25 -25.01 -16.92
C SER A 384 -5.05 -25.30 -17.82
N GLU A 385 -4.33 -24.26 -18.22
CA GLU A 385 -2.99 -24.47 -18.76
C GLU A 385 -2.16 -24.99 -17.60
N ALA A 386 -1.67 -26.23 -17.70
CA ALA A 386 -0.92 -26.88 -16.66
C ALA A 386 0.44 -26.20 -16.47
N VAL A 387 0.45 -25.06 -15.78
CA VAL A 387 1.66 -24.38 -15.33
C VAL A 387 2.14 -25.12 -14.09
N ASP A 388 3.26 -25.82 -14.24
CA ASP A 388 3.86 -26.53 -13.13
C ASP A 388 4.62 -25.54 -12.22
N PHE A 389 4.05 -25.30 -11.04
CA PHE A 389 4.66 -24.47 -9.99
C PHE A 389 5.52 -25.28 -9.01
N ALA A 390 5.58 -26.62 -9.12
CA ALA A 390 6.43 -27.45 -8.28
C ALA A 390 7.92 -27.10 -8.35
N PRO A 391 8.49 -26.64 -9.50
CA PRO A 391 9.85 -26.12 -9.56
C PRO A 391 10.08 -24.85 -8.74
N ILE A 392 9.02 -24.10 -8.43
CA ILE A 392 9.10 -22.83 -7.66
C ILE A 392 9.09 -23.11 -6.15
N SER A 393 8.24 -24.02 -5.69
CA SER A 393 8.22 -24.45 -4.29
C SER A 393 7.74 -25.89 -4.14
N ALA A 394 8.45 -26.66 -3.33
CA ALA A 394 8.09 -28.02 -2.95
C ALA A 394 6.72 -28.09 -2.23
N LEU A 395 6.24 -26.99 -1.65
CA LEU A 395 4.95 -26.92 -0.97
C LEU A 395 3.77 -27.25 -1.89
N VAL A 396 3.89 -26.89 -3.17
CA VAL A 396 2.83 -27.10 -4.18
C VAL A 396 2.83 -28.55 -4.70
N ALA A 397 3.93 -29.28 -4.53
CA ALA A 397 4.09 -30.64 -5.05
C ALA A 397 3.21 -31.67 -4.33
N GLU A 398 2.81 -31.42 -3.09
CA GLU A 398 1.93 -32.31 -2.30
C GLU A 398 0.44 -32.14 -2.64
N ARG A 399 0.10 -31.23 -3.57
CA ARG A 399 -1.27 -30.96 -3.97
C ARG A 399 -1.87 -32.15 -4.75
N PRO A 400 -3.08 -32.63 -4.40
CA PRO A 400 -3.78 -33.66 -5.17
C PRO A 400 -4.07 -33.24 -6.62
N GLU A 401 -4.16 -34.23 -7.52
CA GLU A 401 -4.59 -34.00 -8.90
C GLU A 401 -5.98 -33.35 -8.93
N GLY A 402 -6.14 -32.30 -9.74
CA GLY A 402 -7.38 -31.55 -9.87
C GLY A 402 -7.66 -30.51 -8.76
N ALA A 403 -6.87 -30.45 -7.68
CA ALA A 403 -6.97 -29.36 -6.71
C ALA A 403 -6.46 -28.03 -7.31
N THR A 404 -6.95 -26.90 -6.83
CA THR A 404 -6.50 -25.57 -7.29
C THR A 404 -5.33 -25.06 -6.43
N LEU A 405 -4.82 -23.88 -6.76
CA LEU A 405 -3.86 -23.14 -5.92
C LEU A 405 -4.54 -22.35 -4.80
N GLU A 406 -5.80 -22.65 -4.47
CA GLU A 406 -6.49 -22.07 -3.31
C GLU A 406 -5.68 -22.38 -2.05
N GLY A 407 -5.44 -21.37 -1.21
CA GLY A 407 -4.58 -21.49 -0.04
C GLY A 407 -3.10 -21.17 -0.27
N TYR A 408 -2.60 -21.24 -1.51
CA TYR A 408 -1.17 -21.13 -1.81
C TYR A 408 -0.68 -19.70 -2.08
N LEU A 409 -1.59 -18.73 -2.21
CA LEU A 409 -1.26 -17.34 -2.53
C LEU A 409 -1.23 -16.52 -1.24
N PHE A 410 -0.06 -16.49 -0.60
CA PHE A 410 0.09 -15.97 0.76
C PHE A 410 -0.42 -14.52 0.92
N PRO A 411 -1.18 -14.20 1.98
CA PRO A 411 -1.63 -12.84 2.27
C PRO A 411 -0.45 -11.91 2.59
N ASP A 412 -0.24 -10.88 1.77
CA ASP A 412 0.80 -9.86 1.97
C ASP A 412 0.54 -8.64 1.06
N THR A 413 1.40 -7.63 1.18
CA THR A 413 1.50 -6.53 0.22
C THR A 413 2.53 -6.86 -0.86
N TYR A 414 2.08 -6.87 -2.11
CA TYR A 414 2.88 -7.12 -3.31
C TYR A 414 3.04 -5.87 -4.16
N PHE A 415 4.09 -5.87 -4.97
CA PHE A 415 4.39 -4.81 -5.93
C PHE A 415 4.59 -5.46 -7.28
N PHE A 416 3.66 -5.20 -8.20
CA PHE A 416 3.69 -5.78 -9.54
C PHE A 416 3.83 -4.71 -10.61
N SER A 417 4.53 -5.02 -11.69
CA SER A 417 4.48 -4.19 -12.89
C SER A 417 3.05 -4.20 -13.44
N PRO A 418 2.50 -3.10 -13.98
CA PRO A 418 1.14 -3.04 -14.54
C PRO A 418 0.83 -4.07 -15.65
N ASN A 419 1.83 -4.78 -16.14
CA ASN A 419 1.72 -5.82 -17.16
C ASN A 419 2.15 -7.21 -16.66
N ALA A 420 2.26 -7.40 -15.34
CA ALA A 420 2.62 -8.68 -14.78
C ALA A 420 1.57 -9.73 -15.16
N ARG A 421 2.03 -10.84 -15.73
CA ARG A 421 1.16 -11.92 -16.17
C ARG A 421 0.71 -12.76 -14.96
N PRO A 422 -0.43 -13.47 -15.06
CA PRO A 422 -0.89 -14.34 -13.98
C PRO A 422 0.16 -15.31 -13.46
N GLU A 423 0.96 -15.94 -14.33
CA GLU A 423 1.99 -16.91 -13.91
C GLU A 423 3.10 -16.26 -13.10
N ASP A 424 3.51 -15.04 -13.48
CA ASP A 424 4.56 -14.29 -12.81
C ASP A 424 4.07 -13.84 -11.41
N ILE A 425 2.81 -13.39 -11.31
CA ILE A 425 2.16 -13.03 -10.05
C ILE A 425 2.04 -14.23 -9.12
N VAL A 426 1.46 -15.33 -9.62
CA VAL A 426 1.28 -16.56 -8.86
C VAL A 426 2.63 -17.10 -8.38
N GLY A 427 3.65 -17.10 -9.24
CA GLY A 427 5.01 -17.51 -8.88
C GLY A 427 5.62 -16.65 -7.77
N VAL A 428 5.45 -15.33 -7.81
CA VAL A 428 5.90 -14.42 -6.75
C VAL A 428 5.18 -14.70 -5.43
N MET A 429 3.86 -14.89 -5.46
CA MET A 429 3.06 -15.14 -4.25
C MET A 429 3.39 -16.50 -3.62
N ILE A 430 3.56 -17.56 -4.41
CA ILE A 430 4.00 -18.89 -3.93
C ILE A 430 5.40 -18.81 -3.32
N LYS A 431 6.32 -18.11 -3.99
CA LYS A 431 7.68 -17.91 -3.46
C LYS A 431 7.67 -17.11 -2.16
N ASN A 432 6.79 -16.10 -2.04
CA ASN A 432 6.60 -15.39 -0.78
C ASN A 432 6.07 -16.34 0.28
N PHE A 433 5.10 -17.19 -0.05
CA PHE A 433 4.57 -18.17 0.90
C PHE A 433 5.69 -19.07 1.45
N ASP A 434 6.50 -19.65 0.56
CA ASP A 434 7.61 -20.53 0.93
C ASP A 434 8.60 -19.85 1.90
N LYS A 435 8.86 -18.56 1.70
CA LYS A 435 9.71 -17.74 2.58
C LYS A 435 9.11 -17.51 3.96
N GLN A 436 7.79 -17.43 4.07
CA GLN A 436 7.09 -17.17 5.33
C GLN A 436 7.03 -18.41 6.23
N ILE A 437 7.21 -19.61 5.66
CA ILE A 437 7.31 -20.86 6.41
C ILE A 437 8.77 -21.06 6.87
N ASP A 438 9.03 -20.63 8.11
CA ASP A 438 10.30 -20.84 8.79
C ASP A 438 10.60 -22.33 9.04
N ASN A 439 11.87 -22.64 9.35
CA ASN A 439 12.32 -24.02 9.58
C ASN A 439 11.62 -24.69 10.76
N ASP A 440 11.25 -23.92 11.78
CA ASP A 440 10.54 -24.43 12.96
C ASP A 440 9.15 -24.93 12.55
N LEU A 441 8.40 -24.13 11.79
CA LEU A 441 7.08 -24.51 11.28
C LEU A 441 7.17 -25.71 10.31
N ARG A 442 8.18 -25.77 9.45
CA ARG A 442 8.40 -26.95 8.58
C ARG A 442 8.60 -28.22 9.40
N THR A 443 9.37 -28.13 10.48
CA THR A 443 9.62 -29.24 11.40
C THR A 443 8.34 -29.65 12.13
N GLU A 444 7.58 -28.68 12.65
CA GLU A 444 6.30 -28.94 13.33
C GLU A 444 5.26 -29.59 12.41
N ILE A 445 5.21 -29.18 11.13
CA ILE A 445 4.36 -29.82 10.13
C ILE A 445 4.78 -31.28 9.94
N ALA A 446 6.07 -31.56 9.75
CA ALA A 446 6.56 -32.92 9.60
C ALA A 446 6.28 -33.79 10.84
N GLU A 447 6.47 -33.26 12.04
CA GLU A 447 6.22 -33.94 13.31
C GLU A 447 4.72 -34.18 13.58
N SER A 448 3.83 -33.36 12.99
CA SER A 448 2.39 -33.55 13.10
C SER A 448 1.88 -34.83 12.42
N GLY A 449 2.68 -35.42 11.53
CA GLY A 449 2.31 -36.59 10.73
C GLY A 449 1.27 -36.29 9.63
N ARG A 450 1.06 -35.01 9.32
CA ARG A 450 0.17 -34.53 8.26
C ARG A 450 0.96 -33.98 7.10
N SER A 451 0.44 -34.13 5.89
CA SER A 451 0.96 -33.44 4.71
C SER A 451 0.79 -31.92 4.85
N PHE A 452 1.60 -31.16 4.13
CA PHE A 452 1.44 -29.71 4.07
C PHE A 452 0.06 -29.32 3.53
N PHE A 453 -0.44 -30.06 2.54
CA PHE A 453 -1.77 -29.83 1.97
C PHE A 453 -2.90 -29.98 3.01
N GLU A 454 -2.83 -31.01 3.87
CA GLU A 454 -3.80 -31.19 4.96
C GLU A 454 -3.73 -30.05 5.99
N VAL A 455 -2.51 -29.64 6.37
CA VAL A 455 -2.29 -28.52 7.31
C VAL A 455 -2.79 -27.20 6.72
N LEU A 456 -2.51 -26.94 5.44
CA LEU A 456 -2.97 -25.76 4.73
C LEU A 456 -4.50 -25.72 4.64
N THR A 457 -5.11 -26.86 4.31
CA THR A 457 -6.57 -27.00 4.27
C THR A 457 -7.19 -26.73 5.63
N MET A 458 -6.64 -27.32 6.70
CA MET A 458 -7.07 -27.03 8.07
C MET A 458 -6.90 -25.55 8.42
N ALA A 459 -5.76 -24.94 8.09
CA ALA A 459 -5.50 -23.53 8.35
C ALA A 459 -6.51 -22.61 7.65
N SER A 460 -6.92 -22.93 6.42
CA SER A 460 -7.94 -22.16 5.70
C SER A 460 -9.32 -22.20 6.38
N LEU A 461 -9.68 -23.34 6.99
CA LEU A 461 -10.90 -23.45 7.80
C LEU A 461 -10.78 -22.59 9.06
N LEU A 462 -9.64 -22.68 9.77
CA LEU A 462 -9.40 -21.90 10.99
C LEU A 462 -9.41 -20.39 10.74
N GLU A 463 -8.90 -19.94 9.60
CA GLU A 463 -8.90 -18.52 9.21
C GLU A 463 -10.32 -17.95 9.13
N LYS A 464 -11.27 -18.76 8.62
CA LYS A 464 -12.67 -18.36 8.48
C LYS A 464 -13.50 -18.55 9.75
N GLU A 465 -13.08 -19.44 10.66
CA GLU A 465 -13.87 -19.85 11.82
C GLU A 465 -13.50 -19.14 13.13
N ALA A 466 -12.24 -18.71 13.29
CA ALA A 466 -11.79 -18.11 14.54
C ALA A 466 -10.85 -16.92 14.33
N VAL A 467 -11.02 -15.88 15.14
CA VAL A 467 -10.28 -14.62 15.02
C VAL A 467 -8.98 -14.66 15.82
N THR A 468 -9.01 -15.11 17.08
CA THR A 468 -7.81 -15.07 17.94
C THR A 468 -6.93 -16.30 17.74
N PHE A 469 -5.62 -16.14 17.90
CA PHE A 469 -4.67 -17.26 17.78
C PHE A 469 -5.00 -18.41 18.74
N ARG A 470 -5.35 -18.09 20.00
CA ARG A 470 -5.69 -19.11 21.00
C ARG A 470 -6.96 -19.88 20.61
N ASP A 471 -7.97 -19.18 20.13
CA ASP A 471 -9.21 -19.83 19.71
C ASP A 471 -8.98 -20.71 18.49
N ARG A 472 -8.16 -20.27 17.53
CA ARG A 472 -7.73 -21.10 16.39
C ARG A 472 -7.05 -22.37 16.86
N GLN A 473 -6.18 -22.31 17.88
CA GLN A 473 -5.53 -23.51 18.44
C GLN A 473 -6.54 -24.48 19.08
N ILE A 474 -7.57 -23.96 19.77
CA ILE A 474 -8.62 -24.79 20.38
C ILE A 474 -9.50 -25.41 19.30
N VAL A 475 -9.93 -24.62 18.31
CA VAL A 475 -10.74 -25.10 17.17
C VAL A 475 -9.95 -26.11 16.35
N ALA A 476 -8.66 -25.90 16.10
CA ALA A 476 -7.78 -26.89 15.47
C ALA A 476 -7.77 -28.21 16.23
N GLY A 477 -7.66 -28.15 17.56
CA GLY A 477 -7.72 -29.32 18.42
C GLY A 477 -9.06 -30.06 18.37
N ILE A 478 -10.17 -29.35 18.15
CA ILE A 478 -11.49 -29.95 17.95
C ILE A 478 -11.58 -30.59 16.56
N LEU A 479 -11.20 -29.87 15.50
CA LEU A 479 -11.34 -30.32 14.11
C LEU A 479 -10.42 -31.51 13.79
N TRP A 480 -9.15 -31.48 14.22
CA TRP A 480 -8.26 -32.64 14.08
C TRP A 480 -8.79 -33.86 14.82
N LYS A 481 -9.31 -33.67 16.04
CA LYS A 481 -9.90 -34.77 16.82
C LYS A 481 -11.15 -35.35 16.14
N ARG A 482 -12.01 -34.50 15.56
CA ARG A 482 -13.17 -34.96 14.77
C ARG A 482 -12.71 -35.76 13.56
N LEU A 483 -11.70 -35.26 12.84
CA LEU A 483 -11.11 -35.93 11.68
C LEU A 483 -10.59 -37.33 12.07
N ASP A 484 -9.82 -37.43 13.14
CA ASP A 484 -9.24 -38.69 13.64
C ASP A 484 -10.30 -39.69 14.11
N ALA A 485 -11.42 -39.18 14.63
CA ALA A 485 -12.55 -40.01 15.03
C ALA A 485 -13.49 -40.39 13.87
N GLY A 486 -13.20 -39.96 12.63
CA GLY A 486 -14.08 -40.18 11.48
C GLY A 486 -15.43 -39.46 11.57
N MET A 487 -15.49 -38.38 12.35
CA MET A 487 -16.65 -37.50 12.49
C MET A 487 -16.61 -36.42 11.39
N PRO A 488 -17.74 -36.08 10.74
CA PRO A 488 -17.80 -34.95 9.82
C PRO A 488 -17.39 -33.64 10.51
N LEU A 489 -16.68 -32.76 9.80
CA LEU A 489 -16.17 -31.53 10.41
C LEU A 489 -17.27 -30.51 10.66
N GLN A 490 -18.30 -30.46 9.79
CA GLN A 490 -19.48 -29.59 9.91
C GLN A 490 -19.09 -28.11 10.09
N VAL A 491 -18.28 -27.60 9.17
CA VAL A 491 -17.76 -26.23 9.16
C VAL A 491 -18.54 -25.41 8.13
N ASP A 492 -19.23 -24.36 8.58
CA ASP A 492 -20.10 -23.53 7.73
C ASP A 492 -19.30 -22.81 6.63
N ALA A 493 -18.10 -22.33 6.97
CA ALA A 493 -17.23 -21.62 6.03
C ALA A 493 -16.93 -22.41 4.75
N SER A 494 -16.89 -23.75 4.81
CA SER A 494 -16.61 -24.58 3.64
C SER A 494 -17.77 -24.61 2.64
N LEU A 495 -19.00 -24.43 3.12
CA LEU A 495 -20.20 -24.27 2.28
C LEU A 495 -20.36 -22.84 1.79
N SER A 496 -20.07 -21.85 2.63
CA SER A 496 -20.04 -20.44 2.20
C SER A 496 -19.07 -20.21 1.04
N TYR A 497 -17.92 -20.90 1.04
CA TYR A 497 -16.96 -20.90 -0.06
C TYR A 497 -17.56 -21.40 -1.38
N VAL A 498 -18.39 -22.45 -1.36
CA VAL A 498 -18.96 -23.02 -2.59
C VAL A 498 -20.08 -22.16 -3.17
N HIS A 499 -20.89 -21.55 -2.31
CA HIS A 499 -22.13 -20.88 -2.73
C HIS A 499 -21.96 -19.39 -3.04
N ASP A 500 -20.74 -18.83 -2.90
CA ASP A 500 -20.42 -17.41 -3.14
C ASP A 500 -21.40 -16.44 -2.44
N ARG A 501 -21.83 -16.81 -1.23
CA ARG A 501 -22.77 -16.01 -0.44
C ARG A 501 -22.05 -15.41 0.76
N ALA A 502 -21.92 -14.08 0.74
CA ALA A 502 -21.63 -13.27 1.92
C ALA A 502 -22.76 -13.32 2.99
N SER A 503 -23.89 -14.01 2.71
CA SER A 503 -25.04 -14.08 3.61
C SER A 503 -24.86 -15.16 4.69
N LEU A 504 -24.82 -14.70 5.94
CA LEU A 504 -24.64 -15.41 7.22
C LEU A 504 -25.63 -16.55 7.56
N GLN A 505 -26.46 -17.03 6.63
CA GLN A 505 -27.40 -18.13 6.90
C GLN A 505 -27.41 -19.14 5.76
N LEU A 506 -26.74 -20.27 6.01
CA LEU A 506 -26.87 -21.47 5.18
C LEU A 506 -28.30 -21.99 5.27
N THR A 507 -28.90 -22.26 4.11
CA THR A 507 -30.20 -22.92 4.02
C THR A 507 -30.06 -24.43 4.20
N LYS A 508 -31.17 -25.14 4.40
CA LYS A 508 -31.13 -26.62 4.44
C LYS A 508 -30.60 -27.21 3.14
N ASP A 509 -30.98 -26.63 2.00
CA ASP A 509 -30.54 -27.07 0.69
C ASP A 509 -29.01 -26.90 0.54
N ASP A 510 -28.43 -25.84 1.11
CA ASP A 510 -26.98 -25.63 1.12
C ASP A 510 -26.25 -26.72 1.93
N LEU A 511 -26.80 -27.11 3.10
CA LEU A 511 -26.25 -28.17 3.95
C LEU A 511 -26.30 -29.55 3.28
N GLU A 512 -27.29 -29.78 2.41
CA GLU A 512 -27.47 -31.04 1.67
C GLU A 512 -26.79 -31.04 0.29
N SER A 513 -26.22 -29.90 -0.12
CA SER A 513 -25.61 -29.71 -1.45
C SER A 513 -24.50 -30.74 -1.76
N ASP A 514 -24.47 -31.20 -3.00
CA ASP A 514 -23.47 -32.16 -3.47
C ASP A 514 -22.20 -31.42 -3.93
N SER A 515 -21.29 -31.21 -2.98
CA SER A 515 -20.00 -30.56 -3.22
C SER A 515 -18.89 -31.31 -2.47
N PRO A 516 -17.70 -31.49 -3.05
CA PRO A 516 -16.57 -32.11 -2.36
C PRO A 516 -15.99 -31.21 -1.23
N TYR A 517 -16.49 -29.97 -1.11
CA TYR A 517 -16.22 -29.06 0.00
C TYR A 517 -17.30 -29.10 1.11
N ASN A 518 -18.39 -29.86 0.92
CA ASN A 518 -19.45 -29.99 1.93
C ASN A 518 -19.00 -30.91 3.07
N THR A 519 -18.54 -30.30 4.18
CA THR A 519 -18.06 -31.00 5.38
C THR A 519 -19.18 -31.50 6.31
N TYR A 520 -20.45 -31.24 5.97
CA TYR A 520 -21.61 -31.84 6.63
C TYR A 520 -21.92 -33.23 6.09
N ARG A 521 -21.80 -33.40 4.77
CA ARG A 521 -22.11 -34.65 4.06
C ARG A 521 -20.89 -35.56 3.94
N ASN A 522 -19.71 -34.98 3.68
CA ASN A 522 -18.49 -35.75 3.47
C ASN A 522 -17.65 -35.82 4.74
N LYS A 523 -17.17 -37.02 5.07
CA LYS A 523 -16.16 -37.21 6.13
C LYS A 523 -14.78 -36.87 5.58
N GLY A 524 -13.89 -36.39 6.44
CA GLY A 524 -12.56 -35.94 6.04
C GLY A 524 -12.43 -34.43 6.00
N LEU A 525 -11.28 -33.96 5.52
CA LEU A 525 -11.10 -32.57 5.10
C LEU A 525 -11.89 -32.31 3.81
N PRO A 526 -12.26 -31.05 3.52
CA PRO A 526 -12.73 -30.69 2.18
C PRO A 526 -11.64 -30.98 1.13
N PHE A 527 -12.03 -31.02 -0.15
CA PHE A 527 -11.12 -31.36 -1.25
C PHE A 527 -9.84 -30.52 -1.31
N GLY A 528 -9.89 -29.28 -0.82
CA GLY A 528 -8.73 -28.43 -0.62
C GLY A 528 -9.04 -27.24 0.27
N PRO A 529 -8.10 -26.28 0.36
CA PRO A 529 -8.30 -25.05 1.10
C PRO A 529 -9.50 -24.24 0.59
N ILE A 530 -10.08 -23.43 1.46
CA ILE A 530 -11.26 -22.58 1.14
C ILE A 530 -10.95 -21.08 1.15
N ALA A 531 -9.69 -20.72 1.37
CA ALA A 531 -9.14 -19.36 1.40
C ALA A 531 -7.62 -19.43 1.56
N ASN A 532 -6.94 -18.29 1.38
CA ASN A 532 -5.52 -18.10 1.66
C ASN A 532 -5.33 -17.70 3.14
N PRO A 533 -4.83 -18.61 4.02
CA PRO A 533 -4.69 -18.34 5.43
C PRO A 533 -3.43 -17.52 5.75
N GLY A 534 -3.47 -16.79 6.87
CA GLY A 534 -2.29 -16.16 7.42
C GLY A 534 -1.34 -17.14 8.11
N ILE A 535 -0.12 -16.71 8.41
CA ILE A 535 0.87 -17.52 9.14
C ILE A 535 0.37 -17.94 10.53
N GLY A 536 -0.49 -17.12 11.14
CA GLY A 536 -1.12 -17.40 12.43
C GLY A 536 -2.04 -18.62 12.38
N ALA A 537 -2.85 -18.77 11.32
CA ALA A 537 -3.73 -19.93 11.19
C ALA A 537 -2.95 -21.22 10.88
N LEU A 538 -1.89 -21.15 10.06
CA LEU A 538 -0.97 -22.27 9.81
C LEU A 538 -0.31 -22.76 11.09
N ARG A 539 0.27 -21.85 11.88
CA ARG A 539 0.86 -22.19 13.18
C ARG A 539 -0.18 -22.78 14.14
N ALA A 540 -1.40 -22.25 14.16
CA ALA A 540 -2.46 -22.77 15.01
C ALA A 540 -2.91 -24.18 14.61
N ALA A 541 -2.85 -24.52 13.31
CA ALA A 541 -3.20 -25.84 12.80
C ALA A 541 -2.27 -26.94 13.34
N VAL A 542 -0.97 -26.67 13.47
CA VAL A 542 0.01 -27.64 14.01
C VAL A 542 0.24 -27.49 15.52
N ARG A 543 0.20 -26.26 16.06
CA ARG A 543 0.31 -25.97 17.50
C ARG A 543 -1.04 -25.99 18.19
N LEU A 544 -1.86 -27.01 17.94
CA LEU A 544 -3.20 -27.12 18.51
C LEU A 544 -3.20 -27.22 20.05
N ILE A 545 -4.28 -26.76 20.68
CA ILE A 545 -4.53 -27.01 22.11
C ILE A 545 -5.47 -28.21 22.23
N ARG A 546 -4.99 -29.27 22.87
CA ARG A 546 -5.84 -30.43 23.19
C ARG A 546 -6.81 -30.05 24.31
N THR A 547 -8.09 -30.14 24.01
CA THR A 547 -9.19 -29.87 24.94
C THR A 547 -10.13 -31.08 25.01
N PRO A 548 -11.03 -31.17 26.01
CA PRO A 548 -12.11 -32.16 26.00
C PRO A 548 -13.24 -31.82 25.02
N TYR A 549 -13.24 -30.63 24.42
CA TYR A 549 -14.35 -30.15 23.59
C TYR A 549 -14.48 -30.91 22.27
N TRP A 550 -15.71 -31.12 21.86
CA TRP A 550 -16.06 -31.70 20.56
C TRP A 550 -16.82 -30.72 19.68
N PHE A 551 -17.36 -29.64 20.24
CA PHE A 551 -18.16 -28.65 19.54
C PHE A 551 -17.71 -27.24 19.89
N TYR A 552 -17.97 -26.31 18.98
CA TYR A 552 -17.71 -24.89 19.16
C TYR A 552 -18.78 -24.07 18.42
N LEU A 553 -18.96 -22.82 18.82
CA LEU A 553 -19.72 -21.81 18.07
C LEU A 553 -19.18 -20.41 18.39
N SER A 554 -19.28 -19.49 17.43
CA SER A 554 -19.04 -18.07 17.64
C SER A 554 -20.36 -17.33 17.87
N ASP A 555 -20.43 -16.48 18.89
CA ASP A 555 -21.59 -15.58 19.06
C ASP A 555 -21.54 -14.36 18.13
N ARG A 556 -22.58 -13.52 18.15
CA ARG A 556 -22.65 -12.31 17.30
C ARG A 556 -21.59 -11.25 17.66
N GLN A 557 -20.99 -11.34 18.83
CA GLN A 557 -19.90 -10.48 19.28
C GLN A 557 -18.52 -11.07 18.93
N GLY A 558 -18.48 -12.25 18.32
CA GLY A 558 -17.26 -12.95 17.92
C GLY A 558 -16.58 -13.74 19.03
N ASN A 559 -17.23 -13.95 20.20
CA ASN A 559 -16.67 -14.81 21.25
C ASN A 559 -16.94 -16.28 20.95
N MET A 560 -15.95 -17.12 21.24
CA MET A 560 -16.03 -18.56 21.04
C MET A 560 -16.56 -19.27 22.28
N HIS A 561 -17.55 -20.13 22.08
CA HIS A 561 -18.15 -20.97 23.11
C HIS A 561 -17.94 -22.45 22.75
N TYR A 562 -17.34 -23.20 23.66
CA TYR A 562 -16.97 -24.60 23.44
C TYR A 562 -17.88 -25.55 24.22
N ALA A 563 -18.03 -26.78 23.74
CA ALA A 563 -18.82 -27.81 24.40
C ALA A 563 -18.20 -29.20 24.26
N THR A 564 -18.28 -29.98 25.34
CA THR A 564 -17.79 -31.35 25.44
C THR A 564 -18.74 -32.36 24.80
N ASP A 565 -20.03 -32.06 24.75
CA ASP A 565 -21.04 -32.90 24.11
C ASP A 565 -22.09 -32.09 23.33
N PHE A 566 -22.99 -32.81 22.65
CA PHE A 566 -24.00 -32.20 21.80
C PHE A 566 -25.12 -31.49 22.60
N GLU A 567 -25.44 -31.95 23.80
CA GLU A 567 -26.45 -31.31 24.64
C GLU A 567 -25.96 -29.96 25.15
N GLU A 568 -24.72 -29.88 25.61
CA GLU A 568 -24.05 -28.63 25.97
C GLU A 568 -23.97 -27.68 24.76
N HIS A 569 -23.64 -28.18 23.57
CA HIS A 569 -23.63 -27.36 22.35
C HIS A 569 -25.01 -26.78 22.02
N LYS A 570 -26.09 -27.56 22.13
CA LYS A 570 -27.47 -27.06 21.94
C LYS A 570 -27.83 -25.98 22.96
N GLN A 571 -27.41 -26.14 24.22
CA GLN A 571 -27.60 -25.11 25.24
C GLN A 571 -26.83 -23.83 24.91
N ASN A 572 -25.58 -23.94 24.45
CA ASN A 572 -24.79 -22.78 24.01
C ASN A 572 -25.47 -22.05 22.84
N LYS A 573 -25.99 -22.78 21.84
CA LYS A 573 -26.78 -22.18 20.75
C LYS A 573 -27.98 -21.38 21.27
N PHE A 574 -28.71 -21.91 22.24
CA PHE A 574 -29.86 -21.23 22.85
C PHE A 574 -29.45 -19.95 23.62
N ARG A 575 -28.32 -19.99 24.35
CA ARG A 575 -27.86 -18.88 25.19
C ARG A 575 -27.25 -17.73 24.38
N TYR A 576 -26.51 -18.05 23.32
CA TYR A 576 -25.61 -17.08 22.68
C TYR A 576 -26.00 -16.67 21.25
N LEU A 577 -26.90 -17.39 20.57
CA LEU A 577 -27.28 -17.10 19.17
C LEU A 577 -28.71 -16.53 18.99
N ARG A 578 -29.46 -16.34 20.07
CA ARG A 578 -30.81 -15.74 20.02
C ARG A 578 -30.75 -14.23 19.91
#